data_AF-A0A5E6NPR2-F1
#
_entry.id   AF-A0A5E6NPR2-F1
#
_cell.length_a   1.000
_cell.length_b   1.000
_cell.length_c   1.000
_cell.angle_alpha   90.00
_cell.angle_beta   90.00
_cell.angle_gamma   90.00
#
_symmetry.space_group_name_H-M   'P 1'
#
loop_
_entity.id
_entity.type
_entity.pdbx_description
1 polymer ?
#
loop_
_entity_poly.entity_id
_entity_poly.type
_entity_poly.pdbx_seq_one_letter_code
_entity_poly.pdbx_strand_id
1 'polypeptide(L)'
;MDENATCSLDEDCQIEEFSKFCDQHPDRKVVVYANTSAAVKARADWVVTSGSALKVVKHLHKRGEKILWAPDKHLGRYVQNQTAADMLLWQGACVVHERFKADALVALKVKHPEACVLVHPESPQAVVDLADVVGSTTALINAVQNREETTFIVATDNGIFHKMHAVAPHKKLIEAPQPVQVQIVNLVRIANGWQ
;
A
#
# COMPACT_ATOMS: atom_id res chain seq x y z
N MET A 1 9.36 21.77 -6.57
CA MET A 1 8.74 20.85 -5.60
C MET A 1 7.39 21.44 -5.30
N ASP A 2 6.31 20.67 -5.50
CA ASP A 2 4.97 21.10 -5.12
C ASP A 2 4.86 21.04 -3.59
N GLU A 3 4.58 22.16 -2.95
CA GLU A 3 4.46 22.28 -1.49
C GLU A 3 3.15 21.66 -0.96
N ASN A 4 2.23 21.27 -1.86
CA ASN A 4 0.91 20.71 -1.53
C ASN A 4 0.76 19.22 -1.85
N ALA A 5 1.86 18.49 -2.09
CA ALA A 5 1.79 17.05 -2.28
C ALA A 5 1.49 16.35 -0.93
N THR A 6 0.21 16.14 -0.62
CA THR A 6 -0.24 15.44 0.58
C THR A 6 -0.38 13.93 0.34
N CYS A 7 -0.22 13.14 1.40
CA CYS A 7 -0.44 11.70 1.38
C CYS A 7 -1.70 11.39 2.20
N SER A 8 -2.62 10.56 1.68
CA SER A 8 -3.86 10.22 2.41
C SER A 8 -3.59 9.64 3.80
N LEU A 9 -2.50 8.90 3.95
CA LEU A 9 -2.07 8.32 5.23
C LEU A 9 -1.61 9.36 6.25
N ASP A 10 -1.09 10.49 5.78
CA ASP A 10 -0.74 11.62 6.63
C ASP A 10 -2.01 12.35 7.11
N GLU A 11 -2.92 12.61 6.18
CA GLU A 11 -4.21 13.25 6.47
C GLU A 11 -5.06 12.43 7.46
N ASP A 12 -5.05 11.10 7.33
CA ASP A 12 -5.77 10.15 8.19
C ASP A 12 -5.15 9.97 9.60
N CYS A 13 -3.98 10.56 9.88
CA CYS A 13 -3.23 10.34 11.12
C CYS A 13 -2.81 11.67 11.76
N GLN A 14 -3.79 12.46 12.19
CA GLN A 14 -3.56 13.73 12.88
C GLN A 14 -2.82 13.52 14.22
N ILE A 15 -1.83 14.39 14.51
CA ILE A 15 -0.94 14.22 15.65
C ILE A 15 -1.67 14.25 17.00
N GLU A 16 -2.72 15.07 17.13
CA GLU A 16 -3.47 15.20 18.38
C GLU A 16 -4.21 13.90 18.73
N GLU A 17 -4.82 13.25 17.73
CA GLU A 17 -5.53 11.99 17.90
C GLU A 17 -4.56 10.83 18.07
N PHE A 18 -3.48 10.81 17.28
CA PHE A 18 -2.44 9.80 17.39
C PHE A 18 -1.72 9.84 18.75
N SER A 19 -1.48 11.03 19.30
CA SER A 19 -0.88 11.18 20.63
C SER A 19 -1.78 10.62 21.72
N LYS A 20 -3.08 10.94 21.69
CA LYS A 20 -4.07 10.36 22.62
C LYS A 20 -4.12 8.84 22.52
N PHE A 21 -4.07 8.30 21.31
CA PHE A 21 -4.03 6.87 21.08
C PHE A 21 -2.75 6.22 21.66
N CYS A 22 -1.59 6.85 21.49
CA CYS A 22 -0.36 6.39 22.14
C CYS A 22 -0.45 6.44 23.67
N ASP A 23 -1.00 7.52 24.23
CA ASP A 23 -1.10 7.74 25.68
C ASP A 23 -2.09 6.76 26.35
N GLN A 24 -3.09 6.27 25.62
CA GLN A 24 -3.99 5.20 26.07
C GLN A 24 -3.32 3.82 26.10
N HIS A 25 -2.17 3.66 25.44
CA HIS A 25 -1.45 2.40 25.30
C HIS A 25 0.05 2.54 25.61
N PRO A 26 0.43 3.00 26.82
CA PRO A 26 1.81 3.29 27.18
C PRO A 26 2.69 2.04 27.29
N ASP A 27 2.10 0.83 27.33
CA ASP A 27 2.81 -0.45 27.38
C ASP A 27 3.29 -0.95 26.00
N ARG A 28 3.06 -0.18 24.93
CA ARG A 28 3.38 -0.56 23.55
C ARG A 28 4.48 0.32 22.96
N LYS A 29 5.38 -0.31 22.18
CA LYS A 29 6.34 0.40 21.32
C LYS A 29 5.63 0.98 20.11
N VAL A 30 5.81 2.28 19.91
CA VAL A 30 5.20 3.04 18.81
C VAL A 30 6.07 2.89 17.56
N VAL A 31 5.56 2.15 16.58
CA VAL A 31 6.21 1.93 15.28
C VAL A 31 5.37 2.60 14.20
N VAL A 32 5.94 3.59 13.52
CA VAL A 32 5.24 4.36 12.49
C VAL A 32 5.85 4.14 11.12
N TYR A 33 5.00 3.99 10.12
CA TYR A 33 5.41 3.95 8.73
C TYR A 33 5.79 5.36 8.24
N ALA A 34 6.82 5.45 7.40
CA ALA A 34 7.42 6.70 6.96
C ALA A 34 6.44 7.65 6.23
N ASN A 35 5.35 7.12 5.68
CA ASN A 35 4.31 7.89 5.00
C ASN A 35 3.34 8.51 6.03
N THR A 36 3.85 9.46 6.80
CA THR A 36 3.11 10.24 7.82
C THR A 36 3.86 11.55 8.11
N SER A 37 3.27 12.48 8.86
CA SER A 37 3.86 13.78 9.18
C SER A 37 5.13 13.65 10.02
N ALA A 38 5.95 14.70 9.99
CA ALA A 38 7.10 14.82 10.88
C ALA A 38 6.69 14.80 12.36
N ALA A 39 5.53 15.38 12.69
CA ALA A 39 5.00 15.41 14.06
C ALA A 39 4.65 14.00 14.57
N VAL A 40 4.00 13.18 13.75
CA VAL A 40 3.72 11.76 14.08
C VAL A 40 5.02 10.96 14.23
N LYS A 41 5.99 11.16 13.33
CA LYS A 41 7.32 10.53 13.45
C LYS A 41 8.03 10.89 14.75
N ALA A 42 7.91 12.13 15.21
CA ALA A 42 8.53 12.57 16.46
C ALA A 42 7.92 11.89 17.71
N ARG A 43 6.68 11.40 17.62
CA ARG A 43 6.02 10.64 18.70
C ARG A 43 6.43 9.16 18.75
N ALA A 44 7.08 8.66 17.70
CA ALA A 44 7.37 7.24 17.53
C ALA A 44 8.70 6.79 18.16
N ASP A 45 8.74 5.54 18.63
CA ASP A 45 9.98 4.86 19.01
C ASP A 45 10.77 4.39 17.76
N TRP A 46 10.06 3.99 16.71
CA TRP A 46 10.64 3.49 15.46
C TRP A 46 9.91 4.05 14.24
N VAL A 47 10.68 4.43 13.22
CA VAL A 47 10.16 4.76 11.89
C VAL A 47 10.58 3.66 10.91
N VAL A 48 9.63 3.13 10.14
CA VAL A 48 9.85 2.03 9.18
C VAL A 48 9.39 2.41 7.78
N THR A 49 9.87 1.66 6.78
CA THR A 49 9.31 1.65 5.43
C THR A 49 8.67 0.29 5.15
N SER A 50 7.92 0.13 4.06
CA SER A 50 7.39 -1.18 3.65
C SER A 50 8.50 -2.24 3.47
N GLY A 51 9.74 -1.81 3.16
CA GLY A 51 10.91 -2.69 3.05
C GLY A 51 11.57 -3.07 4.38
N SER A 52 11.41 -2.28 5.45
CA SER A 52 12.02 -2.54 6.76
C SER A 52 11.05 -3.02 7.84
N ALA A 53 9.75 -2.80 7.66
CA ALA A 53 8.71 -3.07 8.66
C ALA A 53 8.77 -4.50 9.22
N LEU A 54 8.83 -5.52 8.36
CA LEU A 54 8.93 -6.92 8.79
C LEU A 54 10.17 -7.19 9.65
N LYS A 55 11.33 -6.62 9.30
CA LYS A 55 12.58 -6.85 10.04
C LYS A 55 12.52 -6.24 11.43
N VAL A 56 12.03 -4.99 11.52
CA VAL A 56 11.91 -4.26 12.78
C VAL A 56 10.88 -4.92 13.69
N VAL A 57 9.69 -5.23 13.18
CA VAL A 57 8.65 -5.88 14.00
C VAL A 57 9.05 -7.29 14.43
N LYS A 58 9.71 -8.09 13.58
CA LYS A 58 10.28 -9.39 14.01
C LYS A 58 11.30 -9.22 15.13
N HIS A 59 12.12 -8.18 15.09
CA HIS A 59 13.09 -7.90 16.15
C HIS A 59 12.42 -7.54 17.47
N LEU A 60 11.42 -6.65 17.45
CA LEU A 60 10.65 -6.24 18.62
C LEU A 60 9.85 -7.42 19.22
N HIS A 61 9.20 -8.20 18.36
CA HIS A 61 8.45 -9.39 18.79
C HIS A 61 9.33 -10.42 19.51
N LYS A 62 10.54 -10.69 18.98
CA LYS A 62 11.52 -11.58 19.63
C LYS A 62 11.95 -11.11 21.03
N ARG A 63 11.79 -9.82 21.32
CA ARG A 63 12.09 -9.21 22.63
C ARG A 63 10.87 -9.20 23.56
N GLY A 64 9.73 -9.72 23.12
CA GLY A 64 8.47 -9.70 23.87
C GLY A 64 7.76 -8.34 23.87
N GLU A 65 8.17 -7.42 23.01
CA GLU A 65 7.58 -6.08 22.94
C GLU A 65 6.21 -6.14 22.25
N LYS A 66 5.21 -5.48 22.85
CA LYS A 66 3.93 -5.19 22.18
C LYS A 66 4.07 -3.94 21.34
N ILE A 67 3.34 -3.87 20.24
CA ILE A 67 3.52 -2.81 19.24
C ILE A 67 2.22 -2.05 19.05
N LEU A 68 2.35 -0.73 18.94
CA LEU A 68 1.35 0.17 18.40
C LEU A 68 1.83 0.60 17.03
N TRP A 69 0.98 0.41 16.01
CA TRP A 69 1.32 0.60 14.62
C TRP A 69 0.48 1.70 13.99
N ALA A 70 1.12 2.56 13.19
CA ALA A 70 0.43 3.57 12.40
C ALA A 70 1.17 3.94 11.10
N PRO A 71 0.51 4.60 10.13
CA PRO A 71 -0.94 4.81 10.07
C PRO A 71 -1.67 3.74 9.23
N ASP A 72 -0.95 3.00 8.37
CA ASP A 72 -1.58 2.10 7.40
C ASP A 72 -1.96 0.74 8.00
N LYS A 73 -3.27 0.47 8.09
CA LYS A 73 -3.80 -0.76 8.68
C LYS A 73 -3.51 -2.02 7.84
N HIS A 74 -3.38 -1.90 6.52
CA HIS A 74 -3.15 -3.06 5.64
C HIS A 74 -1.71 -3.52 5.74
N LEU A 75 -0.75 -2.59 5.68
CA LEU A 75 0.66 -2.89 5.95
C LEU A 75 0.83 -3.39 7.39
N GLY A 76 0.13 -2.79 8.36
CA GLY A 76 0.12 -3.24 9.75
C GLY A 76 -0.38 -4.67 9.90
N ARG A 77 -1.49 -5.02 9.25
CA ARG A 77 -2.05 -6.38 9.25
C ARG A 77 -1.17 -7.37 8.53
N TYR A 78 -0.59 -7.00 7.39
CA TYR A 78 0.38 -7.83 6.68
C TYR A 78 1.56 -8.16 7.60
N VAL A 79 2.13 -7.14 8.26
CA VAL A 79 3.24 -7.33 9.21
C VAL A 79 2.81 -8.19 10.40
N GLN A 80 1.63 -7.96 10.97
CA GLN A 80 1.08 -8.77 12.06
C GLN A 80 0.98 -10.25 11.65
N ASN A 81 0.41 -10.54 10.49
CA ASN A 81 0.25 -11.90 9.97
C ASN A 81 1.60 -12.60 9.74
N GLN A 82 2.59 -11.87 9.21
CA GLN A 82 3.92 -12.40 8.90
C GLN A 82 4.84 -12.57 10.12
N THR A 83 4.47 -11.99 11.25
CA THR A 83 5.33 -11.96 12.45
C THR A 83 4.68 -12.56 13.68
N ALA A 84 3.35 -12.73 13.68
CA ALA A 84 2.53 -13.08 14.83
C ALA A 84 2.70 -12.15 16.05
N ALA A 85 3.18 -10.91 15.82
CA ALA A 85 3.38 -9.93 16.89
C ALA A 85 2.05 -9.42 17.46
N ASP A 86 2.03 -9.12 18.77
CA ASP A 86 0.94 -8.39 19.41
C ASP A 86 0.97 -6.93 18.93
N MET A 87 0.14 -6.63 17.94
CA MET A 87 0.05 -5.32 17.30
C MET A 87 -1.33 -4.73 17.48
N LEU A 88 -1.36 -3.47 17.93
CA LEU A 88 -2.53 -2.61 17.94
C LEU A 88 -2.40 -1.62 16.78
N LEU A 89 -3.39 -1.59 15.88
CA LEU A 89 -3.30 -0.87 14.61
C LEU A 89 -4.15 0.40 14.60
N TRP A 90 -3.55 1.52 14.21
CA TRP A 90 -4.28 2.68 13.69
C TRP A 90 -5.07 2.28 12.43
N GLN A 91 -6.23 2.89 12.22
CA GLN A 91 -7.21 2.47 11.20
C GLN A 91 -7.16 3.28 9.88
N GLY A 92 -6.04 3.95 9.61
CA GLY A 92 -5.80 4.66 8.34
C GLY A 92 -5.49 3.71 7.18
N ALA A 93 -5.62 4.19 5.94
CA ALA A 93 -5.29 3.40 4.75
C ALA A 93 -4.88 4.27 3.56
N CYS A 94 -4.02 3.72 2.70
CA CYS A 94 -3.64 4.37 1.45
C CYS A 94 -4.78 4.30 0.42
N VAL A 95 -5.30 5.46 -0.02
CA VAL A 95 -6.42 5.51 -0.99
C VAL A 95 -6.07 4.92 -2.35
N VAL A 96 -4.78 4.89 -2.72
CA VAL A 96 -4.31 4.27 -3.97
C VAL A 96 -4.51 2.75 -3.90
N HIS A 97 -4.06 2.14 -2.81
CA HIS A 97 -4.10 0.68 -2.65
C HIS A 97 -5.48 0.15 -2.27
N GLU A 98 -6.31 0.94 -1.56
CA GLU A 98 -7.69 0.59 -1.20
C GLU A 98 -8.61 0.44 -2.45
N ARG A 99 -8.21 1.03 -3.58
CA ARG A 99 -8.97 0.98 -4.83
C ARG A 99 -8.91 -0.39 -5.50
N PHE A 100 -7.85 -1.17 -5.28
CA PHE A 100 -7.73 -2.49 -5.89
C PHE A 100 -8.84 -3.43 -5.40
N LYS A 101 -9.51 -4.09 -6.35
CA LYS A 101 -10.58 -5.07 -6.07
C LYS A 101 -10.13 -6.46 -6.44
N ALA A 102 -10.30 -7.40 -5.50
CA ALA A 102 -9.95 -8.80 -5.69
C ALA A 102 -10.61 -9.40 -6.94
N ASP A 103 -11.91 -9.17 -7.15
CA ASP A 103 -12.65 -9.67 -8.31
C ASP A 103 -12.07 -9.19 -9.64
N ALA A 104 -11.65 -7.92 -9.70
CA ALA A 104 -11.05 -7.35 -10.90
C ALA A 104 -9.66 -7.94 -11.17
N LEU A 105 -8.88 -8.20 -10.11
CA LEU A 105 -7.60 -8.89 -10.21
C LEU A 105 -7.78 -10.37 -10.63
N VAL A 106 -8.77 -11.07 -10.08
CA VAL A 106 -9.12 -12.45 -10.49
C VAL A 106 -9.48 -12.49 -11.98
N ALA A 107 -10.33 -11.58 -12.44
CA ALA A 107 -10.70 -11.49 -13.85
C ALA A 107 -9.49 -11.24 -14.75
N LEU A 108 -8.49 -10.48 -14.29
CA LEU A 108 -7.26 -10.25 -15.02
C LEU A 108 -6.33 -11.49 -15.02
N LYS A 109 -6.22 -12.20 -13.89
CA LYS A 109 -5.49 -13.48 -13.81
C LYS A 109 -6.06 -14.53 -14.76
N VAL A 110 -7.39 -14.59 -14.91
CA VAL A 110 -8.04 -15.50 -15.87
C VAL A 110 -7.65 -15.18 -17.32
N LYS A 111 -7.45 -13.90 -17.65
CA LYS A 111 -7.01 -13.47 -19.00
C LYS A 111 -5.51 -13.66 -19.24
N HIS A 112 -4.72 -13.71 -18.17
CA HIS A 112 -3.26 -13.84 -18.20
C HIS A 112 -2.81 -14.90 -17.20
N PRO A 113 -3.16 -16.18 -17.41
CA PRO A 113 -2.82 -17.26 -16.47
C PRO A 113 -1.31 -17.49 -16.33
N GLU A 114 -0.51 -17.02 -17.30
CA GLU A 114 0.95 -17.05 -17.29
C GLU A 114 1.60 -15.92 -16.47
N ALA A 115 0.82 -14.91 -16.06
CA ALA A 115 1.37 -13.72 -15.45
C ALA A 115 1.64 -13.89 -13.95
N CYS A 116 2.81 -13.43 -13.51
CA CYS A 116 3.18 -13.33 -12.11
C CYS A 116 2.55 -12.06 -11.49
N VAL A 117 1.82 -12.22 -10.39
CA VAL A 117 1.07 -11.16 -9.72
C VAL A 117 1.91 -10.54 -8.60
N LEU A 118 2.21 -9.26 -8.74
CA LEU A 118 3.00 -8.45 -7.82
C LEU A 118 2.09 -7.47 -7.08
N VAL A 119 2.05 -7.52 -5.75
CA VAL A 119 1.15 -6.70 -4.93
C VAL A 119 1.92 -5.95 -3.85
N HIS A 120 1.61 -4.66 -3.66
CA HIS A 120 2.13 -3.91 -2.52
C HIS A 120 1.35 -4.23 -1.23
N PRO A 121 2.00 -4.40 -0.06
CA PRO A 121 1.36 -4.80 1.20
C PRO A 121 0.40 -3.77 1.81
N GLU A 122 0.31 -2.56 1.24
CA GLU A 122 -0.74 -1.59 1.57
C GLU A 122 -2.11 -1.95 0.93
N SER A 123 -2.15 -2.99 0.09
CA SER A 123 -3.40 -3.45 -0.54
C SER A 123 -4.28 -4.24 0.42
N PRO A 124 -5.61 -4.24 0.24
CA PRO A 124 -6.52 -5.08 1.02
C PRO A 124 -6.12 -6.56 1.00
N GLN A 125 -6.38 -7.27 2.11
CA GLN A 125 -5.98 -8.68 2.27
C GLN A 125 -6.46 -9.57 1.11
N ALA A 126 -7.69 -9.39 0.63
CA ALA A 126 -8.22 -10.16 -0.49
C ALA A 126 -7.45 -9.97 -1.81
N VAL A 127 -6.72 -8.85 -1.98
CA VAL A 127 -5.82 -8.61 -3.11
C VAL A 127 -4.45 -9.23 -2.84
N VAL A 128 -3.96 -9.10 -1.60
CA VAL A 128 -2.69 -9.71 -1.15
C VAL A 128 -2.72 -11.23 -1.29
N ASP A 129 -3.85 -11.87 -0.99
CA ASP A 129 -4.03 -13.33 -1.10
C ASP A 129 -3.96 -13.85 -2.53
N LEU A 130 -4.10 -12.98 -3.54
CA LEU A 130 -4.00 -13.33 -4.95
C LEU A 130 -2.59 -13.16 -5.52
N ALA A 131 -1.66 -12.65 -4.72
CA ALA A 131 -0.30 -12.29 -5.14
C ALA A 131 0.64 -13.50 -5.17
N ASP A 132 1.52 -13.53 -6.18
CA ASP A 132 2.68 -14.43 -6.20
C ASP A 132 3.86 -13.81 -5.45
N VAL A 133 3.95 -12.48 -5.45
CA VAL A 133 4.94 -11.71 -4.67
C VAL A 133 4.27 -10.53 -3.99
N VAL A 134 4.51 -10.40 -2.69
CA VAL A 134 4.09 -9.25 -1.88
C VAL A 134 5.34 -8.51 -1.39
N GLY A 135 5.42 -7.19 -1.62
CA GLY A 135 6.59 -6.45 -1.16
C GLY A 135 6.57 -4.95 -1.43
N SER A 136 7.60 -4.28 -0.91
CA SER A 136 7.84 -2.86 -1.18
C SER A 136 8.09 -2.60 -2.67
N THR A 137 8.00 -1.34 -3.12
CA THR A 137 8.34 -0.94 -4.49
C THR A 137 9.66 -1.53 -4.98
N THR A 138 10.72 -1.45 -4.16
CA THR A 138 12.02 -2.05 -4.51
C THR A 138 11.96 -3.56 -4.64
N ALA A 139 11.22 -4.25 -3.75
CA ALA A 139 11.06 -5.70 -3.84
C ALA A 139 10.29 -6.10 -5.11
N LEU A 140 9.26 -5.35 -5.50
CA LEU A 140 8.50 -5.62 -6.72
C LEU A 140 9.35 -5.37 -7.98
N ILE A 141 10.13 -4.28 -8.03
CA ILE A 141 11.06 -4.01 -9.14
C ILE A 141 12.10 -5.13 -9.26
N ASN A 142 12.67 -5.57 -8.12
CA ASN A 142 13.62 -6.70 -8.11
C ASN A 142 12.95 -8.02 -8.54
N ALA A 143 11.67 -8.23 -8.23
CA ALA A 143 10.93 -9.39 -8.69
C ALA A 143 10.74 -9.36 -10.21
N VAL A 144 10.35 -8.22 -10.78
CA VAL A 144 10.29 -8.05 -12.24
C VAL A 144 11.65 -8.32 -12.87
N GLN A 145 12.74 -7.80 -12.32
CA GLN A 145 14.07 -7.96 -12.90
C GLN A 145 14.58 -9.41 -12.87
N ASN A 146 14.42 -10.11 -11.74
CA ASN A 146 15.15 -11.35 -11.49
C ASN A 146 14.35 -12.63 -11.70
N ARG A 147 13.02 -12.57 -11.73
CA ARG A 147 12.22 -13.79 -11.95
C ARG A 147 12.21 -14.21 -13.41
N GLU A 148 11.81 -15.44 -13.68
CA GLU A 148 11.83 -16.01 -15.04
C GLU A 148 10.59 -15.67 -15.86
N GLU A 149 9.46 -15.31 -15.21
CA GLU A 149 8.25 -14.96 -15.93
C GLU A 149 8.49 -13.76 -16.84
N THR A 150 7.78 -13.75 -17.96
CA THR A 150 7.85 -12.69 -18.98
C THR A 150 6.69 -11.72 -18.89
N THR A 151 5.60 -12.09 -18.20
CA THR A 151 4.41 -11.26 -18.00
C THR A 151 4.14 -11.07 -16.51
N PHE A 152 3.85 -9.84 -16.11
CA PHE A 152 3.54 -9.47 -14.72
C PHE A 152 2.27 -8.65 -14.65
N ILE A 153 1.42 -8.94 -13.67
CA ILE A 153 0.33 -8.07 -13.25
C ILE A 153 0.81 -7.33 -12.00
N VAL A 154 0.75 -6.00 -11.99
CA VAL A 154 1.31 -5.19 -10.90
C VAL A 154 0.21 -4.34 -10.25
N ALA A 155 -0.08 -4.60 -8.98
CA ALA A 155 -1.02 -3.86 -8.14
C ALA A 155 -0.28 -2.99 -7.12
N THR A 156 0.05 -1.77 -7.55
CA THR A 156 0.76 -0.75 -6.78
C THR A 156 0.60 0.61 -7.46
N ASP A 157 1.31 1.64 -6.99
CA ASP A 157 1.36 2.96 -7.63
C ASP A 157 1.92 2.92 -9.07
N ASN A 158 1.26 3.61 -9.99
CA ASN A 158 1.61 3.61 -11.42
C ASN A 158 2.96 4.29 -11.71
N GLY A 159 3.41 5.18 -10.84
CA GLY A 159 4.68 5.90 -10.98
C GLY A 159 5.90 4.98 -11.00
N ILE A 160 5.77 3.71 -10.61
CA ILE A 160 6.88 2.76 -10.58
C ILE A 160 7.10 2.04 -11.91
N PHE A 161 6.14 2.06 -12.84
CA PHE A 161 6.20 1.31 -14.10
C PHE A 161 7.37 1.73 -14.98
N HIS A 162 7.68 3.03 -15.04
CA HIS A 162 8.85 3.52 -15.78
C HIS A 162 10.15 2.86 -15.30
N LYS A 163 10.31 2.70 -13.98
CA LYS A 163 11.49 2.03 -13.39
C LYS A 163 11.48 0.53 -13.67
N MET A 164 10.32 -0.12 -13.59
CA MET A 164 10.19 -1.55 -13.91
C MET A 164 10.54 -1.83 -15.38
N HIS A 165 10.06 -1.00 -16.31
CA HIS A 165 10.42 -1.11 -17.72
C HIS A 165 11.91 -0.86 -17.96
N ALA A 166 12.53 0.08 -17.24
CA ALA A 166 13.96 0.35 -17.38
C ALA A 166 14.84 -0.86 -16.97
N VAL A 167 14.48 -1.58 -15.91
CA VAL A 167 15.25 -2.76 -15.45
C VAL A 167 14.93 -4.04 -16.22
N ALA A 168 13.76 -4.10 -16.89
CA ALA A 168 13.33 -5.26 -17.65
C ALA A 168 12.49 -4.87 -18.90
N PRO A 169 13.11 -4.27 -19.92
CA PRO A 169 12.39 -3.74 -21.09
C PRO A 169 11.74 -4.83 -21.95
N HIS A 170 12.18 -6.08 -21.81
CA HIS A 170 11.68 -7.24 -22.55
C HIS A 170 10.47 -7.91 -21.87
N LYS A 171 10.08 -7.46 -20.67
CA LYS A 171 8.97 -8.04 -19.91
C LYS A 171 7.70 -7.24 -20.13
N LYS A 172 6.58 -7.95 -20.23
CA LYS A 172 5.24 -7.38 -20.34
C LYS A 172 4.73 -7.04 -18.94
N LEU A 173 4.45 -5.76 -18.71
CA LEU A 173 3.89 -5.27 -17.45
C LEU A 173 2.43 -4.87 -17.68
N ILE A 174 1.53 -5.40 -16.87
CA ILE A 174 0.09 -5.15 -16.92
C ILE A 174 -0.29 -4.48 -15.60
N GLU A 175 -0.91 -3.31 -15.68
CA GLU A 175 -1.45 -2.63 -14.51
C GLU A 175 -2.68 -3.37 -13.97
N ALA A 176 -2.70 -3.61 -12.66
CA ALA A 176 -3.90 -4.12 -12.03
C ALA A 176 -5.01 -3.05 -12.11
N PRO A 177 -6.25 -3.43 -12.44
CA PRO A 177 -7.32 -2.47 -12.65
C PRO A 177 -7.63 -1.71 -11.36
N GLN A 178 -7.59 -0.39 -11.43
CA GLN A 178 -8.24 0.50 -10.48
C GLN A 178 -9.65 0.81 -11.01
N PRO A 179 -10.71 0.87 -10.19
CA PRO A 179 -12.00 1.37 -10.63
C PRO A 179 -11.81 2.77 -11.23
N VAL A 180 -12.16 2.90 -12.51
CA VAL A 180 -12.25 4.20 -13.18
C VAL A 180 -13.20 5.08 -12.36
N GLN A 181 -12.77 6.28 -11.99
CA GLN A 181 -13.71 7.33 -11.62
C GLN A 181 -14.64 7.48 -12.81
N VAL A 182 -15.91 7.12 -12.64
CA VAL A 182 -16.95 7.51 -13.59
C VAL A 182 -17.01 9.03 -13.50
N GLN A 183 -16.30 9.71 -14.41
CA GLN A 183 -16.62 11.11 -14.67
C GLN A 183 -18.06 11.10 -15.16
N ILE A 184 -18.97 11.59 -14.33
CA ILE A 184 -20.32 11.94 -14.77
C ILE A 184 -20.10 13.06 -15.79
N VAL A 185 -19.98 12.70 -17.06
CA VAL A 185 -20.14 13.63 -18.17
C VAL A 185 -21.56 14.16 -18.07
N ASN A 186 -21.72 15.36 -17.53
CA ASN A 186 -22.93 16.15 -17.66
C ASN A 186 -23.15 16.44 -19.15
N LEU A 187 -23.80 15.51 -19.84
CA LEU A 187 -24.44 15.77 -21.13
C LEU A 187 -25.68 16.63 -20.86
N VAL A 188 -25.46 17.92 -20.59
CA VAL A 188 -26.50 18.92 -20.86
C VAL A 188 -26.61 19.01 -22.37
N ARG A 189 -27.56 18.22 -22.88
CA ARG A 189 -28.03 18.24 -24.26
C ARG A 189 -28.30 19.68 -24.69
N ILE A 190 -27.67 20.04 -25.80
CA ILE A 190 -28.11 21.07 -26.72
C ILE A 190 -29.58 20.80 -27.04
N ALA A 191 -30.48 21.61 -26.49
CA ALA A 191 -31.88 21.65 -26.87
C ALA A 191 -32.33 23.11 -26.85
N ASN A 192 -31.78 23.91 -27.76
CA ASN A 192 -32.39 25.17 -28.18
C ASN A 192 -32.35 25.22 -29.70
N GLY A 193 -33.41 24.69 -30.30
CA GLY A 193 -33.81 25.02 -31.66
C GLY A 193 -35.30 25.18 -31.67
N TRP A 194 -35.79 26.42 -31.66
CA TRP A 194 -37.07 26.87 -32.26
C TRP A 194 -36.97 28.38 -32.51
N GLN A 195 -37.10 28.73 -33.80
CA GLN A 195 -37.54 29.98 -34.44
C GLN A 195 -36.88 31.32 -34.08
#